data_AF-A0A7Y5DZN9-F1
#
_entry.id   AF-A0A7Y5DZN9-F1
#
_cell.length_a   1.000
_cell.length_b   1.000
_cell.length_c   1.000
_cell.angle_alpha   90.00
_cell.angle_beta   90.00
_cell.angle_gamma   90.00
#
_symmetry.space_group_name_H-M   'P 1'
#
loop_
_entity.id
_entity.type
_entity.pdbx_description
1 polymer ?
#
loop_
_entity_poly.entity_id
_entity_poly.type
_entity_poly.pdbx_seq_one_letter_code
_entity_poly.pdbx_strand_id
1 'polypeptide(L)'
;MLLVPPVPLCVPAGVFDAFGWSASFELTCRTPDAGLARVPSLSADNPAGMAFVFTAPCDFLPQELAKLHVSELAHEGEWVLAPYAIDDATDLLYERGVAPSSVLCLATRSLAGLFWGLHDWAHFHNHGPFEERAYTEHQCDTAALTWLRGNAAALGIDAETLADVDAVVKEIGRARFAAEGIEAPG
;
A
#
# COMPACT_ATOMS: atom_id res chain seq x y z
N MET A 1 -7.15 10.68 -8.36
CA MET A 1 -6.07 11.01 -7.42
C MET A 1 -6.58 10.75 -6.01
N LEU A 2 -5.77 10.15 -5.16
CA LEU A 2 -6.07 9.95 -3.74
C LEU A 2 -5.12 10.81 -2.90
N LEU A 3 -5.63 11.41 -1.83
CA LEU A 3 -4.83 12.15 -0.85
C LEU A 3 -4.20 11.17 0.13
N VAL A 4 -2.88 11.17 0.22
CA VAL A 4 -2.08 10.28 1.08
C VAL A 4 -1.11 11.12 1.93
N PRO A 5 -1.61 12.06 2.76
CA PRO A 5 -0.75 12.94 3.54
C PRO A 5 0.10 12.15 4.56
N PRO A 6 1.23 12.70 5.03
CA PRO A 6 2.03 12.10 6.09
C PRO A 6 1.17 11.73 7.29
N VAL A 7 1.41 10.52 7.81
CA VAL A 7 0.74 9.98 9.00
C VAL A 7 1.73 10.05 10.15
N PRO A 8 1.31 10.35 11.40
CA PRO A 8 2.21 10.26 12.54
C PRO A 8 2.78 8.85 12.73
N LEU A 9 4.00 8.76 13.25
CA LEU A 9 4.60 7.49 13.65
C LEU A 9 3.85 6.94 14.88
N CYS A 10 3.33 5.72 14.78
CA CYS A 10 2.62 5.01 15.86
C CYS A 10 3.39 3.80 16.39
N VAL A 11 4.64 3.62 15.96
CA VAL A 11 5.52 2.53 16.37
C VAL A 11 6.74 3.06 17.14
N PRO A 12 7.45 2.21 17.91
CA PRO A 12 8.63 2.63 18.65
C PRO A 12 9.71 3.28 17.77
N ALA A 13 10.52 4.15 18.37
CA ALA A 13 11.71 4.67 17.72
C ALA A 13 12.69 3.53 17.43
N GLY A 14 13.27 3.51 16.22
CA GLY A 14 14.20 2.47 15.79
C GLY A 14 13.62 1.42 14.84
N VAL A 15 12.29 1.33 14.72
CA VAL A 15 11.63 0.45 13.73
C VAL A 15 11.99 0.86 12.29
N PHE A 16 12.14 2.17 12.07
CA PHE A 16 12.54 2.75 10.80
C PHE A 16 13.79 3.63 10.98
N ASP A 17 14.70 3.55 10.01
CA ASP A 17 15.88 4.42 9.91
C ASP A 17 15.52 5.77 9.27
N ALA A 18 14.51 5.79 8.39
CA ALA A 18 14.02 7.00 7.74
C ALA A 18 12.51 6.94 7.50
N PHE A 19 11.75 7.39 8.50
CA PHE A 19 10.29 7.56 8.40
C PHE A 19 9.92 8.85 7.66
N GLY A 20 8.98 8.75 6.71
CA GLY A 20 8.49 9.90 5.95
C GLY A 20 9.55 10.55 5.08
N TRP A 21 10.57 9.79 4.64
CA TRP A 21 11.69 10.31 3.85
C TRP A 21 11.23 10.92 2.52
N SER A 22 10.19 10.33 1.92
CA SER A 22 9.47 10.87 0.79
C SER A 22 8.14 11.43 1.30
N ALA A 23 7.82 12.68 0.98
CA ALA A 23 6.55 13.31 1.35
C ALA A 23 5.57 13.33 0.17
N SER A 24 5.25 12.15 -0.41
CA SER A 24 4.22 12.10 -1.46
C SER A 24 2.86 12.33 -0.81
N PHE A 25 2.18 13.42 -1.15
CA PHE A 25 0.85 13.73 -0.62
C PHE A 25 -0.29 13.13 -1.46
N GLU A 26 0.04 12.56 -2.62
CA GLU A 26 -0.92 12.09 -3.59
C GLU A 26 -0.51 10.74 -4.17
N LEU A 27 -1.51 9.89 -4.43
CA LEU A 27 -1.39 8.65 -5.17
C LEU A 27 -2.35 8.69 -6.37
N THR A 28 -1.79 8.57 -7.58
CA THR A 28 -2.63 8.31 -8.75
C THR A 28 -3.11 6.86 -8.69
N CYS A 29 -4.43 6.67 -8.72
CA CYS A 29 -5.06 5.36 -8.67
C CYS A 29 -5.93 5.17 -9.92
N ARG A 30 -5.70 4.08 -10.64
CA ARG A 30 -6.48 3.59 -11.78
C ARG A 30 -7.47 2.55 -11.26
N THR A 31 -8.76 2.79 -11.47
CA THR A 31 -9.85 1.89 -11.06
C THR A 31 -10.77 1.64 -12.26
N PRO A 32 -11.56 0.55 -12.26
CA PRO A 32 -12.60 0.35 -13.26
C PRO A 32 -13.63 1.50 -13.24
N ASP A 33 -14.19 1.85 -14.40
CA ASP A 33 -15.24 2.87 -14.52
C ASP A 33 -16.52 2.50 -13.74
N ALA A 34 -16.79 1.19 -13.61
CA ALA A 34 -17.92 0.66 -12.84
C ALA A 34 -17.75 0.79 -11.31
N GLY A 35 -16.63 1.35 -10.85
CA GLY A 35 -16.27 1.44 -9.44
C GLY A 35 -15.53 0.21 -8.92
N LEU A 36 -15.11 0.29 -7.65
CA LEU A 36 -14.37 -0.79 -6.99
C LEU A 36 -15.31 -1.93 -6.60
N ALA A 37 -14.94 -3.15 -6.95
CA ALA A 37 -15.63 -4.33 -6.45
C ALA A 37 -15.49 -4.42 -4.92
N ARG A 38 -16.63 -4.54 -4.23
CA ARG A 38 -16.67 -4.97 -2.83
C ARG A 38 -16.39 -6.47 -2.82
N VAL A 39 -15.13 -6.86 -2.60
CA VAL A 39 -14.71 -8.27 -2.57
C VAL A 39 -15.13 -8.89 -1.24
N PRO A 40 -15.49 -10.20 -1.17
CA PRO A 40 -16.19 -10.75 -0.01
C PRO A 40 -15.38 -10.83 1.30
N SER A 41 -14.08 -10.57 1.29
CA SER A 41 -13.30 -10.47 2.52
C SER A 41 -11.93 -9.89 2.21
N LEU A 42 -11.53 -8.87 2.96
CA LEU A 42 -10.11 -8.56 3.15
C LEU A 42 -9.48 -9.73 3.93
N SER A 43 -8.31 -10.22 3.51
CA SER A 43 -7.49 -11.17 4.26
C SER A 43 -6.04 -10.69 4.25
N ALA A 44 -5.18 -11.35 5.04
CA ALA A 44 -3.74 -11.09 5.06
C ALA A 44 -3.01 -11.55 3.77
N ASP A 45 -3.72 -12.17 2.83
CA ASP A 45 -3.14 -12.62 1.56
C ASP A 45 -3.07 -11.46 0.57
N ASN A 46 -2.00 -11.42 -0.23
CA ASN A 46 -1.87 -10.43 -1.30
C ASN A 46 -3.03 -10.57 -2.31
N PRO A 47 -3.84 -9.52 -2.51
CA PRO A 47 -5.03 -9.61 -3.34
C PRO A 47 -4.64 -9.64 -4.82
N ALA A 48 -5.24 -10.55 -5.59
CA ALA A 48 -5.11 -10.51 -7.04
C ALA A 48 -5.80 -9.27 -7.65
N GLY A 49 -5.26 -8.74 -8.74
CA GLY A 49 -5.83 -7.59 -9.44
C GLY A 49 -5.44 -6.25 -8.82
N MET A 50 -4.25 -6.17 -8.24
CA MET A 50 -3.61 -4.94 -7.78
C MET A 50 -2.13 -4.95 -8.21
N ALA A 51 -1.63 -3.80 -8.69
CA ALA A 51 -0.22 -3.62 -9.01
C ALA A 51 0.14 -2.13 -9.06
N PHE A 52 1.42 -1.80 -8.81
CA PHE A 52 1.96 -0.47 -9.10
C PHE A 52 2.47 -0.40 -10.53
N VAL A 53 1.80 0.36 -11.39
CA VAL A 53 2.15 0.57 -12.80
C VAL A 53 3.15 1.71 -12.90
N PHE A 54 4.20 1.50 -13.69
CA PHE A 54 5.18 2.55 -13.98
C PHE A 54 4.56 3.68 -14.82
N THR A 55 4.72 4.92 -14.38
CA THR A 55 4.25 6.12 -15.11
C THR A 55 5.26 6.61 -16.15
N ALA A 56 6.51 6.16 -16.04
CA ALA A 56 7.61 6.42 -16.97
C ALA A 56 8.58 5.21 -16.96
N PRO A 57 9.42 5.05 -17.99
CA PRO A 57 10.46 4.01 -17.98
C PRO A 57 11.34 4.09 -16.73
N CYS A 58 11.52 2.95 -16.06
CA CYS A 58 12.30 2.83 -14.83
C CYS A 58 13.12 1.55 -14.89
N ASP A 59 14.43 1.67 -15.04
CA ASP A 59 15.35 0.55 -15.29
C ASP A 59 15.96 -0.04 -14.02
N PHE A 60 15.86 0.69 -12.90
CA PHE A 60 16.47 0.29 -11.64
C PHE A 60 15.52 -0.45 -10.71
N LEU A 61 14.20 -0.39 -10.95
CA LEU A 61 13.22 -1.12 -10.15
C LEU A 61 12.89 -2.48 -10.77
N PRO A 62 12.69 -3.53 -9.95
CA PRO A 62 12.26 -4.84 -10.45
C PRO A 62 10.91 -4.73 -11.16
N GLN A 63 10.80 -5.26 -12.37
CA GLN A 63 9.63 -5.03 -13.21
C GLN A 63 9.08 -6.31 -13.84
N GLU A 64 7.76 -6.35 -13.99
CA GLU A 64 7.02 -7.38 -14.71
C GLU A 64 5.97 -6.76 -15.65
N LEU A 65 5.47 -7.54 -16.60
CA LEU A 65 4.45 -7.06 -17.51
C LEU A 65 3.13 -6.82 -16.76
N ALA A 66 2.56 -5.63 -16.89
CA ALA A 66 1.32 -5.22 -16.22
C ALA A 66 0.15 -6.18 -16.53
N LYS A 67 0.09 -6.71 -17.76
CA LYS A 67 -0.93 -7.67 -18.20
C LYS A 67 -0.99 -8.97 -17.36
N LEU A 68 0.08 -9.32 -16.62
CA LEU A 68 0.09 -10.50 -15.76
C LEU A 68 -0.68 -10.28 -14.44
N HIS A 69 -0.85 -9.03 -14.02
CA HIS A 69 -1.34 -8.69 -12.68
C HIS A 69 -2.65 -7.90 -12.72
N VAL A 70 -2.80 -7.00 -13.68
CA VAL A 70 -3.92 -6.05 -13.80
C VAL A 70 -4.37 -5.90 -15.26
N SER A 71 -4.59 -7.03 -15.95
CA SER A 71 -4.85 -7.10 -17.39
C SER A 71 -5.90 -6.13 -17.94
N GLU A 72 -7.01 -5.93 -17.22
CA GLU A 72 -8.10 -5.03 -17.63
C GLU A 72 -7.79 -3.54 -17.42
N LEU A 73 -6.81 -3.23 -16.57
CA LEU A 73 -6.39 -1.87 -16.23
C LEU A 73 -5.03 -1.49 -16.86
N ALA A 74 -4.40 -2.44 -17.55
CA ALA A 74 -3.09 -2.29 -18.17
C ALA A 74 -3.22 -2.03 -19.68
N HIS A 75 -2.45 -1.06 -20.17
CA HIS A 75 -2.20 -0.90 -21.58
C HIS A 75 -1.15 -1.90 -22.08
N GLU A 76 -1.09 -2.08 -23.40
CA GLU A 76 -0.08 -2.95 -24.01
C GLU A 76 1.33 -2.40 -23.79
N GLY A 77 2.23 -3.27 -23.33
CA GLY A 77 3.62 -2.91 -23.07
C GLY A 77 3.87 -2.13 -21.77
N GLU A 78 2.84 -1.90 -20.95
CA GLU A 78 3.05 -1.33 -19.61
C GLU A 78 3.76 -2.33 -18.69
N TRP A 79 4.63 -1.77 -17.86
CA TRP A 79 5.34 -2.47 -16.81
C TRP A 79 4.72 -2.14 -15.46
N VAL A 80 4.77 -3.09 -14.54
CA VAL A 80 4.47 -2.90 -13.12
C VAL A 80 5.70 -3.25 -12.30
N LEU A 81 5.79 -2.67 -11.10
CA LEU A 81 6.67 -3.18 -10.06
C LEU A 81 6.33 -4.65 -9.80
N ALA A 82 7.36 -5.50 -9.75
CA ALA A 82 7.16 -6.91 -9.42
C ALA A 82 6.53 -7.03 -8.01
N PRO A 83 5.39 -7.73 -7.82
CA PRO A 83 4.66 -7.70 -6.54
C PRO A 83 5.44 -8.23 -5.32
N TYR A 84 6.50 -9.01 -5.53
CA TYR A 84 7.36 -9.53 -4.47
C TYR A 84 8.51 -8.58 -4.10
N ALA A 85 8.66 -7.44 -4.77
CA ALA A 85 9.83 -6.58 -4.69
C ALA A 85 9.55 -5.23 -4.02
N ILE A 86 8.58 -5.17 -3.10
CA ILE A 86 8.22 -3.92 -2.40
C ILE A 86 9.40 -3.42 -1.53
N ASP A 87 10.02 -4.30 -0.76
CA ASP A 87 11.15 -3.97 0.11
C ASP A 87 12.35 -3.49 -0.73
N ASP A 88 12.78 -4.29 -1.72
CA ASP A 88 13.87 -3.93 -2.65
C ASP A 88 13.59 -2.58 -3.35
N ALA A 89 12.36 -2.35 -3.79
CA ALA A 89 12.00 -1.10 -4.44
C ALA A 89 12.05 0.09 -3.49
N THR A 90 11.67 -0.10 -2.23
CA THR A 90 11.73 0.95 -1.20
C THR A 90 13.16 1.39 -0.97
N ASP A 91 14.08 0.44 -0.83
CA ASP A 91 15.51 0.72 -0.65
C ASP A 91 16.08 1.44 -1.88
N LEU A 92 15.80 0.94 -3.08
CA LEU A 92 16.28 1.55 -4.32
C LEU A 92 15.72 2.96 -4.57
N LEU A 93 14.45 3.21 -4.21
CA LEU A 93 13.84 4.55 -4.26
C LEU A 93 14.51 5.50 -3.26
N TYR A 94 14.74 5.03 -2.04
CA TYR A 94 15.42 5.79 -0.98
C TYR A 94 16.86 6.13 -1.36
N GLU A 95 17.65 5.14 -1.77
CA GLU A 95 19.06 5.31 -2.19
C GLU A 95 19.21 6.32 -3.33
N ARG A 96 18.23 6.36 -4.25
CA ARG A 96 18.23 7.29 -5.39
C ARG A 96 17.54 8.62 -5.12
N GLY A 97 16.89 8.77 -3.97
CA GLY A 97 16.09 9.96 -3.63
C GLY A 97 14.92 10.19 -4.61
N VAL A 98 14.32 9.11 -5.12
CA VAL A 98 13.23 9.17 -6.11
C VAL A 98 11.90 9.00 -5.40
N ALA A 99 11.03 10.01 -5.45
CA ALA A 99 9.71 9.91 -4.83
C ALA A 99 8.87 8.82 -5.55
N PRO A 100 8.19 7.92 -4.83
CA PRO A 100 7.38 6.85 -5.44
C PRO A 100 6.33 7.39 -6.41
N SER A 101 5.69 8.52 -6.08
CA SER A 101 4.68 9.20 -6.92
C SER A 101 5.22 9.72 -8.26
N SER A 102 6.53 9.88 -8.40
CA SER A 102 7.14 10.30 -9.66
C SER A 102 7.25 9.18 -10.69
N VAL A 103 7.20 7.92 -10.25
CA VAL A 103 7.46 6.75 -11.11
C VAL A 103 6.37 5.68 -11.05
N LEU A 104 5.51 5.68 -10.03
CA LEU A 104 4.48 4.67 -9.82
C LEU A 104 3.08 5.28 -9.69
N CYS A 105 2.09 4.55 -10.18
CA CYS A 105 0.68 4.73 -9.86
C CYS A 105 0.06 3.39 -9.48
N LEU A 106 -0.98 3.39 -8.66
CA LEU A 106 -1.69 2.18 -8.27
C LEU A 106 -2.73 1.82 -9.33
N ALA A 107 -2.80 0.57 -9.76
CA ALA A 107 -3.93 0.02 -10.49
C ALA A 107 -4.61 -1.05 -9.63
N THR A 108 -5.92 -0.93 -9.41
CA THR A 108 -6.66 -1.91 -8.62
C THR A 108 -8.14 -1.99 -8.98
N ARG A 109 -8.72 -3.18 -8.85
CA ARG A 109 -10.12 -3.46 -9.19
C ARG A 109 -11.06 -3.60 -7.99
N SER A 110 -10.52 -3.65 -6.78
CA SER A 110 -11.27 -4.00 -5.58
C SER A 110 -10.92 -3.15 -4.39
N LEU A 111 -11.83 -3.10 -3.42
CA LEU A 111 -11.55 -2.45 -2.14
C LEU A 111 -10.37 -3.11 -1.41
N ALA A 112 -10.26 -4.45 -1.46
CA ALA A 112 -9.14 -5.17 -0.86
C ALA A 112 -7.81 -4.80 -1.54
N GLY A 113 -7.78 -4.74 -2.87
CA GLY A 113 -6.62 -4.30 -3.62
C GLY A 113 -6.28 -2.83 -3.34
N LEU A 114 -7.29 -1.95 -3.20
CA LEU A 114 -7.05 -0.57 -2.81
C LEU A 114 -6.43 -0.49 -1.41
N PHE A 115 -6.96 -1.21 -0.43
CA PHE A 115 -6.41 -1.19 0.93
C PHE A 115 -4.94 -1.66 0.94
N TRP A 116 -4.66 -2.83 0.35
CA TRP A 116 -3.29 -3.35 0.32
C TRP A 116 -2.35 -2.51 -0.54
N GLY A 117 -2.85 -1.88 -1.61
CA GLY A 117 -2.08 -0.91 -2.38
C GLY A 117 -1.77 0.36 -1.59
N LEU A 118 -2.67 0.82 -0.71
CA LEU A 118 -2.38 1.91 0.21
C LEU A 118 -1.40 1.49 1.32
N HIS A 119 -1.47 0.24 1.78
CA HIS A 119 -0.51 -0.34 2.72
C HIS A 119 0.90 -0.33 2.13
N ASP A 120 1.08 -0.90 0.92
CA ASP A 120 2.37 -0.93 0.23
C ASP A 120 2.84 0.50 -0.10
N TRP A 121 1.90 1.40 -0.42
CA TRP A 121 2.22 2.81 -0.61
C TRP A 121 2.83 3.43 0.65
N ALA A 122 2.30 3.11 1.83
CA ALA A 122 2.86 3.55 3.10
C ALA A 122 4.26 2.97 3.32
N HIS A 123 4.47 1.73 2.91
CA HIS A 123 5.77 1.08 2.99
C HIS A 123 6.85 1.88 2.22
N PHE A 124 6.57 2.35 1.00
CA PHE A 124 7.53 3.18 0.25
C PHE A 124 7.95 4.50 0.94
N HIS A 125 7.23 4.94 1.97
CA HIS A 125 7.54 6.15 2.73
C HIS A 125 8.39 5.88 3.97
N ASN A 126 8.65 4.61 4.27
CA ASN A 126 9.38 4.16 5.45
C ASN A 126 10.57 3.32 4.99
N HIS A 127 11.79 3.74 5.31
CA HIS A 127 12.99 2.91 5.11
C HIS A 127 13.50 2.43 6.46
N GLY A 128 13.95 1.18 6.54
CA GLY A 128 14.52 0.62 7.76
C GLY A 128 14.91 -0.85 7.58
N PRO A 129 15.39 -1.50 8.64
CA PRO A 129 15.80 -2.90 8.58
C PRO A 129 14.60 -3.86 8.42
N PHE A 130 13.37 -3.38 8.66
CA PHE A 130 12.11 -4.15 8.61
C PHE A 130 12.12 -5.44 9.45
N GLU A 131 13.04 -5.55 10.40
CA GLU A 131 13.21 -6.71 11.29
C GLU A 131 12.06 -6.85 12.29
N GLU A 132 11.51 -5.72 12.73
CA GLU A 132 10.32 -5.65 13.59
C GLU A 132 9.05 -5.66 12.73
N ARG A 133 8.77 -6.81 12.11
CA ARG A 133 7.72 -6.93 11.09
C ARG A 133 6.34 -6.54 11.61
N ALA A 134 5.87 -7.03 12.76
CA ALA A 134 4.54 -6.67 13.26
C ALA A 134 4.38 -5.16 13.50
N TYR A 135 5.43 -4.47 13.98
CA TYR A 135 5.41 -3.01 14.09
C TYR A 135 5.41 -2.33 12.72
N THR A 136 6.27 -2.76 11.79
CA THR A 136 6.32 -2.24 10.42
C THR A 136 4.94 -2.31 9.75
N GLU A 137 4.34 -3.49 9.79
CA GLU A 137 3.01 -3.77 9.24
C GLU A 137 1.93 -2.92 9.92
N HIS A 138 2.02 -2.72 11.25
CA HIS A 138 1.08 -1.89 12.00
C HIS A 138 1.11 -0.41 11.56
N GLN A 139 2.30 0.14 11.31
CA GLN A 139 2.43 1.50 10.79
C GLN A 139 1.79 1.62 9.39
N CYS A 140 2.07 0.65 8.50
CA CYS A 140 1.53 0.64 7.14
C CYS A 140 0.00 0.46 7.13
N ASP A 141 -0.54 -0.45 7.94
CA ASP A 141 -1.98 -0.66 8.13
C ASP A 141 -2.67 0.62 8.64
N THR A 142 -2.06 1.27 9.64
CA THR A 142 -2.59 2.52 10.23
C THR A 142 -2.62 3.65 9.21
N ALA A 143 -1.56 3.78 8.40
CA ALA A 143 -1.52 4.77 7.34
C ALA A 143 -2.56 4.47 6.25
N ALA A 144 -2.66 3.22 5.80
CA ALA A 144 -3.63 2.79 4.80
C ALA A 144 -5.07 3.04 5.25
N LEU A 145 -5.43 2.70 6.49
CA LEU A 145 -6.75 2.98 7.06
C LEU A 145 -7.03 4.48 7.14
N THR A 146 -6.04 5.28 7.53
CA THR A 146 -6.16 6.74 7.62
C THR A 146 -6.44 7.34 6.24
N TRP A 147 -5.69 6.94 5.22
CA TRP A 147 -5.88 7.40 3.85
C TRP A 147 -7.19 6.91 3.24
N LEU A 148 -7.56 5.65 3.47
CA LEU A 148 -8.82 5.11 2.98
C LEU A 148 -10.01 5.90 3.53
N ARG A 149 -10.01 6.20 4.84
CA ARG A 149 -11.03 7.05 5.48
C ARG A 149 -11.05 8.47 4.89
N GLY A 150 -9.87 9.07 4.72
CA GLY A 150 -9.73 10.42 4.15
C GLY A 150 -10.27 10.54 2.72
N ASN A 151 -10.23 9.45 1.94
CA ASN A 151 -10.69 9.41 0.56
C ASN A 151 -12.06 8.73 0.37
N ALA A 152 -12.70 8.25 1.43
CA ALA A 152 -13.89 7.41 1.35
C ALA A 152 -15.03 8.03 0.55
N ALA A 153 -15.29 9.33 0.74
CA ALA A 153 -16.32 10.06 0.01
C ALA A 153 -16.04 10.11 -1.51
N ALA A 154 -14.79 10.35 -1.90
CA ALA A 154 -14.37 10.38 -3.31
C ALA A 154 -14.41 8.98 -3.95
N LEU A 155 -14.29 7.94 -3.13
CA LEU A 155 -14.31 6.54 -3.54
C LEU A 155 -15.71 5.90 -3.47
N GLY A 156 -16.73 6.63 -2.97
CA GLY A 156 -18.07 6.08 -2.79
C GLY A 156 -18.15 4.96 -1.73
N ILE A 157 -17.26 4.97 -0.75
CA ILE A 157 -17.21 3.98 0.34
C ILE A 157 -18.04 4.50 1.51
N ASP A 158 -19.03 3.72 1.94
CA ASP A 158 -19.88 4.06 3.08
C ASP A 158 -19.24 3.71 4.43
N ALA A 159 -19.83 4.23 5.51
CA ALA A 159 -19.29 4.07 6.86
C ALA A 159 -19.32 2.62 7.35
N GLU A 160 -20.29 1.82 6.91
CA GLU A 160 -20.41 0.40 7.25
C GLU A 160 -19.25 -0.38 6.64
N THR A 161 -18.98 -0.17 5.35
CA THR A 161 -17.84 -0.77 4.64
C THR A 161 -16.50 -0.37 5.28
N LEU A 162 -16.34 0.89 5.70
CA LEU A 162 -15.13 1.32 6.42
C LEU A 162 -14.98 0.64 7.78
N ALA A 163 -16.07 0.43 8.50
CA ALA A 163 -16.06 -0.25 9.79
C ALA A 163 -15.67 -1.73 9.63
N ASP A 164 -16.17 -2.39 8.58
CA ASP A 164 -15.81 -3.77 8.25
C ASP A 164 -14.31 -3.90 7.93
N VAL A 165 -13.77 -3.01 7.10
CA VAL A 165 -12.34 -2.98 6.78
C VAL A 165 -11.51 -2.77 8.04
N ASP A 166 -11.87 -1.79 8.89
CA ASP A 166 -11.16 -1.53 10.15
C ASP A 166 -11.17 -2.75 11.10
N ALA A 167 -12.31 -3.42 11.23
CA ALA A 167 -12.44 -4.61 12.08
C ALA A 167 -11.51 -5.75 11.61
N VAL A 168 -11.48 -6.01 10.30
CA VAL A 168 -10.63 -7.05 9.71
C VAL A 168 -9.15 -6.71 9.84
N VAL A 169 -8.74 -5.48 9.54
CA VAL A 169 -7.33 -5.04 9.66
C VAL A 169 -6.85 -5.14 11.11
N LYS A 170 -7.69 -4.79 12.08
CA LYS A 170 -7.38 -4.98 13.51
C LYS A 170 -7.19 -6.44 13.88
N GLU A 171 -7.99 -7.34 13.31
CA GLU A 171 -7.83 -8.78 13.53
C GLU A 171 -6.51 -9.30 12.93
N ILE A 172 -6.18 -8.89 11.70
CA ILE A 172 -4.91 -9.22 11.04
C ILE A 172 -3.72 -8.71 11.88
N GLY A 173 -3.78 -7.45 12.31
CA GLY A 173 -2.75 -6.84 13.17
C GLY A 173 -2.55 -7.63 14.46
N ARG A 174 -3.63 -7.96 15.19
CA ARG A 174 -3.53 -8.77 16.42
C ARG A 174 -2.90 -10.13 16.15
N ALA A 175 -3.22 -10.78 15.05
CA ALA A 175 -2.63 -12.06 14.67
C ALA A 175 -1.11 -11.95 14.42
N ARG A 176 -0.65 -10.87 13.78
CA ARG A 176 0.78 -10.60 13.54
C ARG A 176 1.56 -10.45 14.86
N PHE A 177 1.08 -9.60 15.78
CA PHE A 177 1.71 -9.44 17.10
C PHE A 177 1.71 -10.74 17.92
N ALA A 178 0.61 -11.50 17.90
CA ALA A 178 0.52 -12.78 18.58
C ALA A 178 1.50 -13.82 18.02
N ALA A 179 1.71 -13.85 16.69
CA ALA A 179 2.65 -14.74 16.03
C ALA A 179 4.11 -14.45 16.42
N GLU A 180 4.43 -13.18 16.69
CA GLU A 180 5.76 -12.74 17.15
C GLU A 180 5.93 -12.78 18.69
N GLY A 181 4.86 -13.07 19.44
CA GLY A 181 4.92 -13.17 20.90
C GLY A 181 5.10 -11.83 21.62
N ILE A 182 4.72 -10.73 20.97
CA ILE A 182 4.83 -9.35 21.49
C ILE A 182 3.45 -8.73 21.69
N GLU A 183 3.35 -7.76 22.59
CA GLU A 183 2.09 -7.07 22.88
C GLU A 183 1.77 -6.05 21.78
N ALA A 184 0.52 -6.04 21.31
CA ALA A 184 0.08 -5.07 20.32
C ALA A 184 0.01 -3.66 20.93
N PRO A 185 0.40 -2.61 20.19
CA PRO A 185 0.17 -1.23 20.63
C PRO A 185 -1.33 -0.97 20.82
N GLY A 186 -1.66 -0.23 21.89
CA GLY A 186 -3.03 0.06 22.33
C GLY A 186 -3.77 1.10 21.49
#